data_AF-A0A9P6C6D5-F1
#
_entry.id   AF-A0A9P6C6D5-F1
#
_cell.length_a   1.000
_cell.length_b   1.000
_cell.length_c   1.000
_cell.angle_alpha   90.00
_cell.angle_beta   90.00
_cell.angle_gamma   90.00
#
_symmetry.space_group_name_H-M   'P 1'
#
loop_
_entity.id
_entity.type
_entity.pdbx_description
1 polymer ?
#
loop_
_entity_poly.entity_id
_entity_poly.type
_entity_poly.pdbx_seq_one_letter_code
_entity_poly.pdbx_strand_id
1 'polypeptide(L)'
;MFPKAALLALSFAAAAFGQQVGTVTAETHPALPWEKCTASGCSAVSSGKVTLDANWRWLHTTDGYDNCYTGSSFDTTLCPDGATCAANCALDGADYSASYGITTSGNALTLKFVTTSGDNTNVGSRVYLMNDDSHYEIFKLLNQEFTFDVDLSNLPCGLNGALYFSEMAADGGLAANSGNKAGAKYGTGYCDSQCPRDIKFINGEANVDGWASSANDPNAGKGNWGACCNELDVWEANSISAAYTPHPCTPTGLSRCSGTECGTSDRYATVCDPDGCDFNSFRMGDQSYYGPGKTIDTSRKFTVVTQFITDNNSTSGTLSEIRRIYVQDGKVFQNSKVNVAGMDAYDSITADYCSTQKSVFGDTDQFGNKGGLAAMGASMGRGMVLVLSVWDDHEANMLWLDSDYPTTSDATKPGIARGTCATDSGKPTDVETNNASASVTFSNIRFGDIGSTYTGTSASTSTGGSTGTSTTTSTGTTTTTSTGTTTTSASGATQTQYGQCGGQGWTGPTACVAGSTCTVLNDYYSQCS
;
A
#
# COMPACT_ATOMS: atom_id res chain seq x y z
N MET A 1 50.18 41.85 -17.46
CA MET A 1 48.91 42.53 -17.78
C MET A 1 48.03 41.53 -18.49
N PHE A 2 47.12 40.87 -17.76
CA PHE A 2 46.14 39.97 -18.36
C PHE A 2 44.96 40.80 -18.92
N PRO A 3 44.41 40.47 -20.10
CA PRO A 3 43.36 41.27 -20.70
C PRO A 3 42.09 41.19 -19.86
N LYS A 4 41.55 42.35 -19.48
CA LYS A 4 40.30 42.52 -18.71
C LYS A 4 39.03 42.02 -19.43
N ALA A 5 39.16 41.37 -20.58
CA ALA A 5 38.06 40.84 -21.39
C ALA A 5 37.76 39.35 -21.14
N ALA A 6 38.57 38.64 -20.35
CA ALA A 6 38.35 37.21 -20.05
C ALA A 6 37.51 36.94 -18.80
N LEU A 7 37.04 37.99 -18.10
CA LEU A 7 36.29 37.89 -16.84
C LEU A 7 34.78 38.17 -16.97
N LEU A 8 34.28 38.30 -18.21
CA LEU A 8 32.84 38.49 -18.50
C LEU A 8 32.19 37.30 -19.24
N ALA A 9 32.95 36.21 -19.46
CA ALA A 9 32.48 35.03 -20.19
C ALA A 9 32.24 33.81 -19.28
N LEU A 10 32.27 33.99 -17.95
CA LEU A 10 32.11 32.93 -16.93
C LEU A 10 31.02 33.25 -15.89
N SER A 11 30.10 34.15 -16.23
CA SER A 11 28.97 34.55 -15.36
C SER A 11 27.58 34.33 -15.97
N PHE A 12 27.48 33.68 -17.14
CA PHE A 12 26.26 32.96 -17.50
C PHE A 12 26.32 31.55 -16.90
N ALA A 13 26.28 31.48 -15.57
CA ALA A 13 25.71 30.30 -14.95
C ALA A 13 24.28 30.25 -15.46
N ALA A 14 23.95 29.26 -16.28
CA ALA A 14 22.57 29.00 -16.66
C ALA A 14 21.77 28.91 -15.36
N ALA A 15 20.93 29.91 -15.09
CA ALA A 15 19.94 29.80 -14.05
C ALA A 15 19.10 28.59 -14.44
N ALA A 16 19.26 27.49 -13.71
CA ALA A 16 18.53 26.26 -14.01
C ALA A 16 17.06 26.51 -13.67
N PHE A 17 16.27 26.72 -14.72
CA PHE A 17 14.83 26.95 -14.72
C PHE A 17 14.13 25.65 -14.29
N GLY A 18 13.51 25.62 -13.11
CA GLY A 18 12.87 24.41 -12.59
C GLY A 18 11.94 24.67 -11.42
N GLN A 19 11.01 23.75 -11.12
CA GLN A 19 10.12 23.81 -9.97
C GLN A 19 10.95 24.02 -8.71
N GLN A 20 10.74 25.18 -8.08
CA GLN A 20 11.59 25.67 -7.02
C GLN A 20 11.13 25.19 -5.64
N VAL A 21 11.93 25.51 -4.64
CA VAL A 21 11.63 25.26 -3.23
C VAL A 21 11.02 26.50 -2.60
N GLY A 22 9.79 26.38 -2.12
CA GLY A 22 9.12 27.41 -1.34
C GLY A 22 9.72 27.50 0.06
N THR A 23 9.70 28.69 0.63
CA THR A 23 10.29 28.96 1.96
C THR A 23 9.31 29.67 2.90
N VAL A 24 8.02 29.66 2.58
CA VAL A 24 7.00 30.29 3.42
C VAL A 24 6.68 29.36 4.59
N THR A 25 6.51 28.08 4.28
CA THR A 25 6.31 27.00 5.25
C THR A 25 7.53 26.09 5.26
N ALA A 26 8.09 25.84 6.45
CA ALA A 26 9.20 24.91 6.59
C ALA A 26 8.74 23.46 6.37
N GLU A 27 9.43 22.71 5.51
CA GLU A 27 9.15 21.29 5.33
C GLU A 27 9.74 20.46 6.47
N THR A 28 8.87 19.83 7.27
CA THR A 28 9.26 18.94 8.38
C THR A 28 8.50 17.62 8.28
N HIS A 29 9.18 16.57 7.86
CA HIS A 29 8.59 15.24 7.66
C HIS A 29 8.19 14.56 8.97
N PRO A 30 6.94 14.06 9.13
CA PRO A 30 6.53 13.25 10.27
C PRO A 30 7.34 11.95 10.35
N ALA A 31 7.79 11.60 11.56
CA ALA A 31 8.56 10.38 11.79
C ALA A 31 7.68 9.13 11.69
N LEU A 32 8.17 8.11 10.98
CA LEU A 32 7.54 6.81 10.86
C LEU A 32 8.62 5.70 10.90
N PRO A 33 9.08 5.33 12.11
CA PRO A 33 9.95 4.18 12.30
C PRO A 33 9.31 2.89 11.79
N TRP A 34 10.12 2.02 11.20
CA TRP A 34 9.74 0.70 10.72
C TRP A 34 10.82 -0.33 11.11
N GLU A 35 10.65 -1.61 10.74
CA GLU A 35 11.58 -2.66 11.13
C GLU A 35 12.14 -3.45 9.94
N LYS A 36 13.44 -3.71 9.98
CA LYS A 36 14.11 -4.63 9.06
C LYS A 36 14.33 -5.98 9.73
N CYS A 37 13.87 -7.05 9.11
CA CYS A 37 13.85 -8.38 9.69
C CYS A 37 14.78 -9.35 8.96
N THR A 38 15.29 -10.31 9.71
CA THR A 38 16.02 -11.48 9.23
C THR A 38 15.48 -12.70 9.96
N ALA A 39 15.89 -13.90 9.55
CA ALA A 39 15.60 -15.12 10.32
C ALA A 39 16.03 -15.05 11.80
N SER A 40 16.96 -14.15 12.17
CA SER A 40 17.45 -13.97 13.54
C SER A 40 16.65 -12.94 14.38
N GLY A 41 15.72 -12.21 13.76
CA GLY A 41 14.92 -11.17 14.41
C GLY A 41 14.89 -9.85 13.61
N CYS A 42 14.19 -8.87 14.18
CA CYS A 42 13.98 -7.56 13.58
C CYS A 42 14.77 -6.46 14.30
N SER A 43 15.19 -5.46 13.54
CA SER A 43 15.88 -4.26 14.02
C SER A 43 15.13 -3.02 13.56
N ALA A 44 14.93 -2.07 14.47
CA ALA A 44 14.26 -0.82 14.16
C ALA A 44 15.09 0.06 13.22
N VAL A 45 14.42 0.62 12.21
CA VAL A 45 14.89 1.71 11.36
C VAL A 45 14.24 3.00 11.86
N SER A 46 14.85 3.60 12.88
CA SER A 46 14.28 4.74 13.60
C SER A 46 14.29 6.07 12.82
N SER A 47 15.03 6.14 11.71
CA SER A 47 15.14 7.33 10.86
C SER A 47 14.00 7.51 9.87
N GLY A 48 13.16 6.48 9.70
CA GLY A 48 12.03 6.51 8.77
C GLY A 48 11.11 7.70 9.04
N LYS A 49 10.64 8.31 7.96
CA LYS A 49 9.74 9.47 7.96
C LYS A 49 8.90 9.46 6.70
N VAL A 50 7.85 10.28 6.64
CA VAL A 50 6.99 10.38 5.46
C VAL A 50 7.01 11.78 4.86
N THR A 51 6.92 11.87 3.54
CA THR A 51 6.73 13.14 2.83
C THR A 51 5.43 13.14 2.05
N LEU A 52 4.73 14.28 2.04
CA LEU A 52 3.54 14.51 1.22
C LEU A 52 3.91 14.69 -0.25
N ASP A 53 3.14 14.04 -1.13
CA ASP A 53 3.20 14.19 -2.58
C ASP A 53 3.07 15.67 -3.02
N ALA A 54 3.84 16.03 -4.05
CA ALA A 54 3.94 17.40 -4.55
C ALA A 54 2.61 17.99 -5.05
N ASN A 55 1.65 17.19 -5.48
CA ASN A 55 0.37 17.62 -6.04
C ASN A 55 -0.53 18.30 -4.98
N TRP A 56 -0.36 17.97 -3.70
CA TRP A 56 -1.12 18.55 -2.58
C TRP A 56 -0.54 19.86 -2.06
N ARG A 57 0.71 20.16 -2.40
CA ARG A 57 1.42 21.31 -1.84
C ARG A 57 0.91 22.60 -2.45
N TRP A 58 0.97 23.66 -1.65
CA TRP A 58 0.78 25.00 -2.18
C TRP A 58 1.87 25.31 -3.20
N LEU A 59 1.43 25.82 -4.35
CA LEU A 59 2.29 26.21 -5.46
C LEU A 59 2.16 27.71 -5.70
N HIS A 60 3.22 28.45 -5.38
CA HIS A 60 3.24 29.90 -5.44
C HIS A 60 4.50 30.44 -6.14
N THR A 61 4.49 31.72 -6.47
CA THR A 61 5.64 32.44 -7.03
C THR A 61 6.87 32.36 -6.12
N THR A 62 8.04 32.19 -6.69
CA THR A 62 9.31 32.01 -5.95
C THR A 62 9.69 33.17 -5.02
N ASP A 63 9.23 34.38 -5.33
CA ASP A 63 9.56 35.62 -4.63
C ASP A 63 8.34 36.24 -3.90
N GLY A 64 7.21 35.53 -3.86
CA GLY A 64 5.96 36.06 -3.33
C GLY A 64 4.97 34.98 -2.89
N TYR A 65 3.69 35.38 -2.85
CA TYR A 65 2.57 34.55 -2.38
C TYR A 65 1.50 34.37 -3.47
N ASP A 66 1.75 34.88 -4.68
CA ASP A 66 0.80 34.74 -5.78
C ASP A 66 0.74 33.27 -6.20
N ASN A 67 -0.47 32.72 -6.27
CA ASN A 67 -0.69 31.33 -6.60
C ASN A 67 -0.36 31.07 -8.07
N CYS A 68 0.49 30.07 -8.33
CA CYS A 68 0.67 29.53 -9.68
C CYS A 68 -0.44 28.54 -10.07
N TYR A 69 -1.13 27.96 -9.09
CA TYR A 69 -2.25 27.04 -9.28
C TYR A 69 -3.31 27.29 -8.20
N THR A 70 -4.57 27.53 -8.59
CA THR A 70 -5.69 27.76 -7.66
C THR A 70 -6.89 26.90 -8.06
N GLY A 71 -7.41 26.11 -7.11
CA GLY A 71 -8.50 25.17 -7.34
C GLY A 71 -8.15 24.21 -8.49
N SER A 72 -8.76 24.46 -9.64
CA SER A 72 -8.62 23.77 -10.92
C SER A 72 -7.42 24.03 -11.83
N SER A 73 -6.77 25.19 -11.68
CA SER A 73 -6.18 25.85 -12.85
C SER A 73 -4.86 26.53 -12.55
N PHE A 74 -3.93 26.44 -13.52
CA PHE A 74 -2.71 27.21 -13.54
C PHE A 74 -2.97 28.69 -13.89
N ASP A 75 -2.23 29.61 -13.28
CA ASP A 75 -2.19 31.00 -13.71
C ASP A 75 -1.43 31.10 -15.04
N THR A 76 -2.10 31.51 -16.11
CA THR A 76 -1.52 31.50 -17.46
C THR A 76 -0.49 32.60 -17.71
N THR A 77 -0.38 33.60 -16.82
CA THR A 77 0.67 34.62 -16.88
C THR A 77 1.95 34.12 -16.25
N LEU A 78 1.84 33.44 -15.11
CA LEU A 78 2.98 32.82 -14.41
C LEU A 78 3.44 31.52 -15.06
N CYS A 79 2.49 30.78 -15.65
CA CYS A 79 2.67 29.49 -16.29
C CYS A 79 2.21 29.51 -17.76
N PRO A 80 2.91 30.26 -18.64
CA PRO A 80 2.59 30.26 -20.08
C PRO A 80 3.03 28.97 -20.78
N ASP A 81 4.01 28.26 -20.22
CA ASP A 81 4.54 26.97 -20.66
C ASP A 81 5.14 26.21 -19.47
N GLY A 82 5.39 24.91 -19.66
CA GLY A 82 5.82 24.03 -18.58
C GLY A 82 7.16 24.39 -17.94
N ALA A 83 8.14 24.84 -18.74
CA ALA A 83 9.47 25.19 -18.25
C ALA A 83 9.47 26.54 -17.52
N THR A 84 8.77 27.53 -18.06
CA THR A 84 8.58 28.84 -17.43
C THR A 84 7.80 28.72 -16.13
N CYS A 85 6.72 27.93 -16.11
CA CYS A 85 5.94 27.65 -14.90
C CYS A 85 6.81 27.01 -13.83
N ALA A 86 7.59 25.98 -14.19
CA ALA A 86 8.54 25.36 -13.28
C ALA A 86 9.50 26.40 -12.71
N ALA A 87 10.11 27.25 -13.54
CA ALA A 87 11.03 28.28 -13.06
C ALA A 87 10.40 29.31 -12.10
N ASN A 88 9.15 29.71 -12.36
CA ASN A 88 8.48 30.79 -11.63
C ASN A 88 7.85 30.31 -10.32
N CYS A 89 7.60 29.01 -10.19
CA CYS A 89 6.74 28.45 -9.16
C CYS A 89 7.49 27.50 -8.22
N ALA A 90 7.14 27.56 -6.94
CA ALA A 90 7.80 26.87 -5.86
C ALA A 90 6.82 25.98 -5.08
N LEU A 91 7.24 24.74 -4.76
CA LEU A 91 6.52 23.88 -3.81
C LEU A 91 6.87 24.30 -2.40
N ASP A 92 5.87 24.66 -1.61
CA ASP A 92 6.09 25.03 -0.22
C ASP A 92 6.07 23.82 0.73
N GLY A 93 6.50 24.03 1.97
CA GLY A 93 6.35 23.04 3.04
C GLY A 93 4.89 22.75 3.37
N ALA A 94 4.65 21.67 4.13
CA ALA A 94 3.30 21.23 4.49
C ALA A 94 3.06 21.26 6.01
N ASP A 95 1.90 21.79 6.44
CA ASP A 95 1.34 21.49 7.76
C ASP A 95 0.57 20.16 7.71
N TYR A 96 1.32 19.06 7.87
CA TYR A 96 0.84 17.69 7.75
C TYR A 96 -0.45 17.43 8.54
N SER A 97 -0.52 17.85 9.80
CA SER A 97 -1.67 17.52 10.65
C SER A 97 -2.83 18.47 10.41
N ALA A 98 -2.59 19.79 10.41
CA ALA A 98 -3.69 20.75 10.42
C ALA A 98 -4.31 20.92 9.04
N SER A 99 -3.50 20.88 7.97
CA SER A 99 -3.99 21.07 6.59
C SER A 99 -4.35 19.75 5.91
N TYR A 100 -3.61 18.68 6.19
CA TYR A 100 -3.72 17.42 5.43
C TYR A 100 -4.21 16.22 6.25
N GLY A 101 -4.38 16.37 7.56
CA GLY A 101 -4.87 15.28 8.41
C GLY A 101 -3.93 14.08 8.52
N ILE A 102 -2.64 14.30 8.27
CA ILE A 102 -1.59 13.30 8.33
C ILE A 102 -0.93 13.38 9.70
N THR A 103 -0.98 12.28 10.45
CA THR A 103 -0.39 12.22 11.80
C THR A 103 0.37 10.92 12.01
N THR A 104 1.41 10.99 12.84
CA THR A 104 2.21 9.82 13.22
C THR A 104 2.26 9.68 14.74
N SER A 105 2.21 8.44 15.24
CA SER A 105 2.39 8.12 16.66
C SER A 105 3.16 6.81 16.79
N GLY A 106 4.40 6.88 17.28
CA GLY A 106 5.30 5.72 17.25
C GLY A 106 5.53 5.25 15.82
N ASN A 107 5.23 3.98 15.54
CA ASN A 107 5.34 3.36 14.21
C ASN A 107 4.02 3.37 13.42
N ALA A 108 3.04 4.18 13.81
CA ALA A 108 1.74 4.29 13.16
C ALA A 108 1.58 5.63 12.42
N LEU A 109 1.06 5.56 11.20
CA LEU A 109 0.65 6.66 10.33
C LEU A 109 -0.88 6.61 10.18
N THR A 110 -1.56 7.68 10.55
CA THR A 110 -3.00 7.85 10.30
C THR A 110 -3.21 8.92 9.23
N LEU A 111 -3.96 8.55 8.20
CA LEU A 111 -4.38 9.44 7.11
C LEU A 111 -5.89 9.66 7.22
N LYS A 112 -6.30 10.92 7.44
CA LYS A 112 -7.71 11.31 7.39
C LYS A 112 -8.15 11.54 5.95
N PHE A 113 -9.41 11.22 5.67
CA PHE A 113 -10.00 11.44 4.37
C PHE A 113 -10.27 12.93 4.12
N VAL A 114 -11.02 13.61 5.00
CA VAL A 114 -11.28 15.06 4.87
C VAL A 114 -10.65 15.83 6.03
N THR A 115 -9.95 16.92 5.70
CA THR A 115 -9.39 17.85 6.70
C THR A 115 -9.74 19.28 6.33
N THR A 116 -10.30 20.03 7.27
CA THR A 116 -10.65 21.44 7.10
C THR A 116 -9.75 22.32 7.96
N SER A 117 -9.15 23.33 7.34
CA SER A 117 -8.29 24.33 8.00
C SER A 117 -8.66 25.73 7.53
N GLY A 118 -9.40 26.46 8.35
CA GLY A 118 -10.01 27.72 7.95
C GLY A 118 -11.03 27.49 6.83
N ASP A 119 -10.88 28.22 5.72
CA ASP A 119 -11.72 28.08 4.53
C ASP A 119 -11.22 27.01 3.54
N ASN A 120 -10.07 26.37 3.83
CA ASN A 120 -9.49 25.33 2.98
C ASN A 120 -9.98 23.94 3.40
N THR A 121 -10.40 23.15 2.43
CA THR A 121 -10.74 21.74 2.59
C THR A 121 -9.79 20.89 1.77
N ASN A 122 -9.09 19.98 2.43
CA ASN A 122 -8.29 18.93 1.82
C ASN A 122 -9.08 17.62 1.78
N VAL A 123 -9.04 16.92 0.66
CA VAL A 123 -9.58 15.57 0.47
C VAL A 123 -8.45 14.63 0.07
N GLY A 124 -8.35 13.51 0.77
CA GLY A 124 -7.34 12.49 0.57
C GLY A 124 -5.91 12.94 0.89
N SER A 125 -4.99 12.00 0.78
CA SER A 125 -3.55 12.27 0.82
C SER A 125 -2.76 11.11 0.22
N ARG A 126 -1.56 11.40 -0.28
CA ARG A 126 -0.56 10.41 -0.69
C ARG A 126 0.79 10.79 -0.11
N VAL A 127 1.45 9.83 0.55
CA VAL A 127 2.77 10.02 1.16
C VAL A 127 3.75 8.93 0.78
N TYR A 128 5.04 9.26 0.85
CA TYR A 128 6.14 8.34 0.55
C TYR A 128 7.01 8.10 1.77
N LEU A 129 7.46 6.87 1.97
CA LEU A 129 8.46 6.58 2.99
C LEU A 129 9.84 7.08 2.55
N MET A 130 10.50 7.82 3.44
CA MET A 130 11.79 8.45 3.23
C MET A 130 12.88 7.72 4.03
N ASN A 131 14.05 7.55 3.40
CA ASN A 131 15.27 7.06 4.03
C ASN A 131 15.99 8.18 4.82
N ASP A 132 16.04 9.36 4.21
CA ASP A 132 16.59 10.59 4.76
C ASP A 132 15.77 11.81 4.29
N ASP A 133 16.19 13.06 4.56
CA ASP A 133 15.40 14.25 4.20
C ASP A 133 15.35 14.55 2.70
N SER A 134 16.11 13.83 1.86
CA SER A 134 16.27 14.09 0.43
C SER A 134 16.12 12.85 -0.45
N HIS A 135 15.93 11.67 0.13
CA HIS A 135 15.74 10.43 -0.61
C HIS A 135 14.62 9.56 -0.02
N TYR A 136 13.79 9.02 -0.90
CA TYR A 136 12.85 7.94 -0.59
C TYR A 136 13.60 6.67 -0.13
N GLU A 137 12.94 5.87 0.70
CA GLU A 137 13.40 4.50 0.98
C GLU A 137 13.13 3.61 -0.23
N ILE A 138 14.17 2.91 -0.70
CA ILE A 138 14.10 2.01 -1.86
C ILE A 138 14.07 0.55 -1.39
N PHE A 139 12.96 -0.11 -1.65
CA PHE A 139 12.74 -1.51 -1.31
C PHE A 139 13.05 -2.43 -2.48
N LYS A 140 13.90 -3.43 -2.26
CA LYS A 140 14.18 -4.49 -3.24
C LYS A 140 13.44 -5.76 -2.85
N LEU A 141 12.28 -5.99 -3.47
CA LEU A 141 11.25 -6.88 -2.94
C LEU A 141 11.47 -8.36 -3.29
N LEU A 142 12.28 -8.68 -4.31
CA LEU A 142 12.51 -10.06 -4.75
C LEU A 142 13.04 -10.96 -3.62
N ASN A 143 12.35 -12.07 -3.39
CA ASN A 143 12.66 -13.05 -2.34
C ASN A 143 12.66 -12.45 -0.93
N GLN A 144 11.76 -11.50 -0.70
CA GLN A 144 11.53 -10.85 0.60
C GLN A 144 10.05 -10.92 0.96
N GLU A 145 9.75 -10.50 2.18
CA GLU A 145 8.42 -10.39 2.77
C GLU A 145 8.22 -8.96 3.28
N PHE A 146 7.08 -8.37 2.92
CA PHE A 146 6.66 -7.06 3.38
C PHE A 146 5.37 -7.19 4.19
N THR A 147 5.36 -6.58 5.37
CA THR A 147 4.30 -6.76 6.36
C THR A 147 3.97 -5.45 7.04
N PHE A 148 2.69 -5.25 7.34
CA PHE A 148 2.21 -4.09 8.09
C PHE A 148 0.93 -4.46 8.84
N ASP A 149 0.61 -3.70 9.87
CA ASP A 149 -0.70 -3.72 10.50
C ASP A 149 -1.56 -2.59 9.91
N VAL A 150 -2.85 -2.85 9.72
CA VAL A 150 -3.80 -1.86 9.20
C VAL A 150 -5.08 -1.83 10.02
N ASP A 151 -5.54 -0.61 10.31
CA ASP A 151 -6.89 -0.35 10.80
C ASP A 151 -7.61 0.53 9.78
N LEU A 152 -8.66 -0.04 9.19
CA LEU A 152 -9.52 0.53 8.16
C LEU A 152 -10.99 0.35 8.54
N SER A 153 -11.26 0.10 9.82
CA SER A 153 -12.62 -0.07 10.37
C SER A 153 -13.53 1.14 10.12
N ASN A 154 -12.92 2.30 9.84
CA ASN A 154 -13.57 3.56 9.52
C ASN A 154 -13.42 3.96 8.03
N LEU A 155 -13.10 3.01 7.14
CA LEU A 155 -13.15 3.21 5.68
C LEU A 155 -14.38 2.50 5.09
N PRO A 156 -15.45 3.22 4.73
CA PRO A 156 -16.65 2.66 4.13
C PRO A 156 -16.49 2.40 2.62
N CYS A 157 -17.57 1.95 1.97
CA CYS A 157 -17.71 1.90 0.52
C CYS A 157 -17.29 3.21 -0.15
N GLY A 158 -16.61 3.12 -1.29
CA GLY A 158 -16.21 4.28 -2.07
C GLY A 158 -14.86 4.89 -1.70
N LEU A 159 -14.26 4.50 -0.58
CA LEU A 159 -12.92 4.90 -0.20
C LEU A 159 -11.92 3.77 -0.42
N ASN A 160 -10.65 4.14 -0.56
CA ASN A 160 -9.54 3.21 -0.60
C ASN A 160 -8.40 3.76 0.27
N GLY A 161 -8.01 2.99 1.28
CA GLY A 161 -6.74 3.17 1.98
C GLY A 161 -5.69 2.28 1.35
N ALA A 162 -4.86 2.84 0.48
CA ALA A 162 -3.90 2.07 -0.29
C ALA A 162 -2.49 2.09 0.32
N LEU A 163 -1.80 0.96 0.21
CA LEU A 163 -0.38 0.81 0.49
C LEU A 163 0.24 0.00 -0.63
N TYR A 164 1.16 0.62 -1.37
CA TYR A 164 1.67 0.08 -2.62
C TYR A 164 3.11 0.53 -2.89
N PHE A 165 3.70 -0.02 -3.93
CA PHE A 165 5.04 0.34 -4.37
C PHE A 165 5.01 0.91 -5.79
N SER A 166 5.73 2.00 -5.98
CA SER A 166 5.91 2.63 -7.29
C SER A 166 7.40 2.69 -7.67
N GLU A 167 7.73 2.46 -8.94
CA GLU A 167 9.11 2.50 -9.45
C GLU A 167 9.65 3.94 -9.63
N MET A 168 9.55 4.74 -8.58
CA MET A 168 10.06 6.12 -8.52
C MET A 168 11.58 6.15 -8.29
N ALA A 169 12.23 7.21 -8.78
CA ALA A 169 13.62 7.49 -8.46
C ALA A 169 13.77 7.93 -6.98
N ALA A 170 14.81 7.46 -6.30
CA ALA A 170 15.04 7.74 -4.88
C ALA A 170 15.08 9.24 -4.55
N ASP A 171 15.61 10.07 -5.44
CA ASP A 171 15.72 11.53 -5.26
C ASP A 171 14.50 12.30 -5.80
N GLY A 172 13.42 11.60 -6.18
CA GLY A 172 12.24 12.21 -6.80
C GLY A 172 12.50 12.81 -8.17
N GLY A 173 13.58 12.41 -8.85
CA GLY A 173 13.97 12.91 -10.17
C GLY A 173 14.82 14.18 -10.12
N LEU A 174 15.36 14.56 -8.96
CA LEU A 174 16.15 15.77 -8.76
C LEU A 174 17.43 15.80 -9.62
N ALA A 175 18.19 14.71 -9.65
CA ALA A 175 19.44 14.63 -10.41
C ALA A 175 19.19 14.49 -11.92
N ALA A 176 18.12 13.78 -12.30
CA ALA A 176 17.80 13.51 -13.69
C ALA A 176 17.21 14.72 -14.42
N ASN A 177 16.55 15.64 -13.69
CA ASN A 177 15.77 16.71 -14.29
C ASN A 177 16.27 18.07 -13.78
N SER A 178 16.96 18.83 -14.63
CA SER A 178 17.44 20.17 -14.27
C SER A 178 16.33 21.15 -13.89
N GLY A 179 15.09 20.86 -14.34
CA GLY A 179 13.86 21.55 -13.99
C GLY A 179 13.23 21.12 -12.66
N ASN A 180 13.85 20.23 -11.89
CA ASN A 180 13.42 19.91 -10.53
C ASN A 180 14.46 20.45 -9.54
N LYS A 181 14.03 21.29 -8.59
CA LYS A 181 14.87 21.73 -7.45
C LYS A 181 14.33 21.29 -6.10
N ALA A 182 13.13 20.71 -6.08
CA ALA A 182 12.45 20.31 -4.86
C ALA A 182 12.76 18.86 -4.47
N GLY A 183 12.71 17.94 -5.44
CA GLY A 183 13.09 16.53 -5.26
C GLY A 183 12.20 15.76 -4.27
N ALA A 184 12.69 14.59 -3.84
CA ALA A 184 11.98 13.72 -2.89
C ALA A 184 11.65 14.44 -1.57
N LYS A 185 12.43 15.44 -1.16
CA LYS A 185 12.12 16.26 0.03
C LYS A 185 10.70 16.86 0.00
N TYR A 186 10.21 17.18 -1.20
CA TYR A 186 8.89 17.77 -1.43
C TYR A 186 7.95 16.81 -2.19
N GLY A 187 8.23 15.51 -2.17
CA GLY A 187 7.33 14.50 -2.73
C GLY A 187 7.20 14.53 -4.26
N THR A 188 8.26 14.92 -5.00
CA THR A 188 8.22 14.94 -6.48
C THR A 188 8.47 13.57 -7.10
N GLY A 189 8.12 13.43 -8.38
CA GLY A 189 8.53 12.29 -9.20
C GLY A 189 7.59 11.10 -9.15
N TYR A 190 6.35 11.30 -8.69
CA TYR A 190 5.32 10.26 -8.69
C TYR A 190 5.05 9.73 -10.10
N CYS A 191 4.78 8.44 -10.18
CA CYS A 191 4.30 7.72 -11.33
C CYS A 191 3.57 6.46 -10.87
N ASP A 192 2.74 5.89 -11.72
CA ASP A 192 2.11 4.59 -11.49
C ASP A 192 1.67 3.94 -12.80
N SER A 193 0.98 2.81 -12.74
CA SER A 193 0.57 2.05 -13.92
C SER A 193 -0.62 2.66 -14.68
N GLN A 194 -1.34 3.60 -14.07
CA GLN A 194 -2.43 4.33 -14.71
C GLN A 194 -1.90 5.48 -15.60
N CYS A 195 -0.60 5.77 -15.56
CA CYS A 195 0.01 6.88 -16.28
C CYS A 195 -0.67 8.23 -15.99
N PRO A 196 -0.82 8.62 -14.70
CA PRO A 196 -1.64 9.74 -14.25
C PRO A 196 -1.26 11.04 -14.94
N ARG A 197 -2.28 11.72 -15.46
CA ARG A 197 -2.16 13.00 -16.18
C ARG A 197 -2.52 14.21 -15.33
N ASP A 198 -2.97 13.97 -14.11
CA ASP A 198 -3.30 14.95 -13.07
C ASP A 198 -2.08 15.43 -12.27
N ILE A 199 -0.92 14.82 -12.51
CA ILE A 199 0.34 15.24 -11.89
C ILE A 199 0.75 16.62 -12.43
N LYS A 200 0.81 17.61 -11.54
CA LYS A 200 1.15 19.00 -11.88
C LYS A 200 2.57 19.16 -12.43
N PHE A 201 3.53 18.33 -12.01
CA PHE A 201 4.93 18.40 -12.44
C PHE A 201 5.50 17.03 -12.79
N ILE A 202 5.98 16.86 -14.02
CA ILE A 202 6.54 15.61 -14.53
C ILE A 202 7.88 15.93 -15.21
N ASN A 203 8.94 15.23 -14.81
CA ASN A 203 10.31 15.43 -15.33
C ASN A 203 10.81 16.89 -15.22
N GLY A 204 10.43 17.59 -14.15
CA GLY A 204 10.87 18.97 -13.89
C GLY A 204 10.18 20.04 -14.74
N GLU A 205 9.08 19.71 -15.43
CA GLU A 205 8.24 20.66 -16.15
C GLU A 205 6.82 20.64 -15.58
N ALA A 206 6.16 21.80 -15.53
CA ALA A 206 4.74 21.85 -15.17
C ALA A 206 3.88 21.28 -16.31
N ASN A 207 2.84 20.53 -15.97
CA ASN A 207 1.93 19.89 -16.92
C ASN A 207 0.83 20.85 -17.43
N VAL A 208 1.21 22.09 -17.75
CA VAL A 208 0.27 23.15 -18.15
C VAL A 208 -0.27 22.96 -19.57
N ASP A 209 0.51 22.35 -20.46
CA ASP A 209 0.10 22.13 -21.84
C ASP A 209 -1.14 21.23 -21.91
N GLY A 210 -2.23 21.77 -22.45
CA GLY A 210 -3.50 21.07 -22.57
C GLY A 210 -4.21 20.82 -21.24
N TRP A 211 -3.81 21.50 -20.15
CA TRP A 211 -4.44 21.35 -18.85
C TRP A 211 -5.94 21.69 -18.91
N ALA A 212 -6.76 20.72 -18.52
CA ALA A 212 -8.21 20.85 -18.42
C ALA A 212 -8.66 20.51 -16.99
N SER A 213 -9.36 21.43 -16.36
CA SER A 213 -10.00 21.21 -15.05
C SER A 213 -10.96 20.03 -15.11
N SER A 214 -10.96 19.23 -14.04
CA SER A 214 -11.94 18.16 -13.88
C SER A 214 -13.35 18.74 -13.72
N ALA A 215 -14.35 18.04 -14.26
CA ALA A 215 -15.74 18.45 -14.13
C ALA A 215 -16.35 18.06 -12.78
N ASN A 216 -15.75 17.11 -12.08
CA ASN A 216 -16.24 16.54 -10.82
C ASN A 216 -15.22 16.56 -9.68
N ASP A 217 -14.07 17.22 -9.87
CA ASP A 217 -13.08 17.48 -8.82
C ASP A 217 -12.65 18.97 -8.88
N PRO A 218 -12.94 19.78 -7.85
CA PRO A 218 -12.60 21.20 -7.84
C PRO A 218 -11.09 21.49 -7.68
N ASN A 219 -10.28 20.49 -7.32
CA ASN A 219 -8.85 20.61 -7.02
C ASN A 219 -7.95 19.98 -8.10
N ALA A 220 -8.52 19.16 -8.98
CA ALA A 220 -7.77 18.43 -10.01
C ALA A 220 -8.12 18.84 -11.44
N GLY A 221 -7.19 18.54 -12.33
CA GLY A 221 -7.32 18.62 -13.77
C GLY A 221 -6.40 17.61 -14.44
N LYS A 222 -6.31 17.62 -15.76
CA LYS A 222 -5.41 16.73 -16.51
C LYS A 222 -4.69 17.52 -17.60
N GLY A 223 -3.37 17.41 -17.66
CA GLY A 223 -2.55 17.94 -18.74
C GLY A 223 -2.34 16.94 -19.88
N ASN A 224 -1.54 17.30 -20.88
CA ASN A 224 -1.22 16.42 -22.00
C ASN A 224 -0.28 15.26 -21.62
N TRP A 225 0.52 15.44 -20.57
CA TRP A 225 1.54 14.48 -20.16
C TRP A 225 1.02 13.59 -19.03
N GLY A 226 1.39 12.31 -19.08
CA GLY A 226 1.17 11.35 -17.99
C GLY A 226 2.48 10.81 -17.43
N ALA A 227 2.45 10.30 -16.20
CA ALA A 227 3.61 9.78 -15.49
C ALA A 227 3.51 8.25 -15.27
N CYS A 228 4.07 7.46 -16.17
CA CYS A 228 3.98 6.00 -16.15
C CYS A 228 5.16 5.36 -15.40
N CYS A 229 4.91 4.33 -14.58
CA CYS A 229 5.93 3.37 -14.17
C CYS A 229 5.31 2.09 -13.62
N ASN A 230 6.13 1.04 -13.42
CA ASN A 230 5.68 -0.19 -12.81
C ASN A 230 5.14 0.06 -11.39
N GLU A 231 4.05 -0.62 -11.06
CA GLU A 231 3.33 -0.47 -9.79
C GLU A 231 3.02 -1.84 -9.20
N LEU A 232 3.11 -1.93 -7.87
CA LEU A 232 2.75 -3.11 -7.11
C LEU A 232 1.83 -2.70 -5.98
N ASP A 233 0.55 -2.95 -6.17
CA ASP A 233 -0.48 -2.75 -5.17
C ASP A 233 -0.46 -3.90 -4.17
N VAL A 234 0.24 -3.68 -3.07
CA VAL A 234 0.25 -4.63 -1.95
C VAL A 234 -1.11 -4.63 -1.27
N TRP A 235 -1.77 -3.48 -1.22
CA TRP A 235 -3.02 -3.29 -0.51
C TRP A 235 -3.82 -2.15 -1.11
N GLU A 236 -4.98 -2.48 -1.65
CA GLU A 236 -6.05 -1.53 -1.93
C GLU A 236 -7.30 -2.02 -1.24
N ALA A 237 -7.83 -1.26 -0.30
CA ALA A 237 -8.92 -1.75 0.52
C ALA A 237 -9.73 -0.67 1.21
N ASN A 238 -10.94 -1.08 1.55
CA ASN A 238 -11.74 -0.50 2.62
C ASN A 238 -12.24 -1.61 3.54
N SER A 239 -13.20 -1.30 4.41
CA SER A 239 -13.76 -2.29 5.34
C SER A 239 -14.53 -3.42 4.64
N ILE A 240 -14.90 -3.28 3.37
CA ILE A 240 -15.77 -4.23 2.66
C ILE A 240 -14.96 -5.22 1.82
N SER A 241 -14.00 -4.70 1.05
CA SER A 241 -13.18 -5.47 0.10
C SER A 241 -11.73 -5.05 0.12
N ALA A 242 -10.86 -5.95 -0.31
CA ALA A 242 -9.43 -5.71 -0.48
C ALA A 242 -8.90 -6.45 -1.72
N ALA A 243 -7.93 -5.84 -2.40
CA ALA A 243 -7.21 -6.41 -3.52
C ALA A 243 -5.69 -6.26 -3.32
N TYR A 244 -4.93 -7.14 -3.98
CA TYR A 244 -3.51 -6.96 -4.22
C TYR A 244 -3.18 -7.31 -5.65
N THR A 245 -2.38 -6.47 -6.31
CA THR A 245 -2.35 -6.41 -7.77
C THR A 245 -0.97 -5.94 -8.27
N PRO A 246 -0.21 -6.76 -9.02
CA PRO A 246 0.97 -6.31 -9.74
C PRO A 246 0.59 -5.72 -11.11
N HIS A 247 1.20 -4.58 -11.44
CA HIS A 247 0.98 -3.84 -12.68
C HIS A 247 2.31 -3.56 -13.41
N PRO A 248 2.71 -4.46 -14.33
CA PRO A 248 3.93 -4.26 -15.10
C PRO A 248 3.75 -3.21 -16.21
N CYS A 249 4.85 -2.53 -16.52
CA CYS A 249 4.97 -1.58 -17.61
C CYS A 249 6.15 -1.93 -18.50
N THR A 250 6.07 -1.56 -19.79
CA THR A 250 7.23 -1.66 -20.69
C THR A 250 8.38 -0.69 -20.37
N PRO A 251 8.15 0.59 -19.96
CA PRO A 251 9.23 1.45 -19.49
C PRO A 251 9.81 1.01 -18.15
N THR A 252 11.03 1.48 -17.87
CA THR A 252 11.72 1.33 -16.58
C THR A 252 11.74 2.66 -15.85
N GLY A 253 11.29 2.65 -14.60
CA GLY A 253 11.16 3.85 -13.77
C GLY A 253 10.11 4.82 -14.32
N LEU A 254 10.05 6.02 -13.72
CA LEU A 254 9.23 7.12 -14.22
C LEU A 254 9.51 7.42 -15.70
N SER A 255 8.48 7.27 -16.54
CA SER A 255 8.48 7.63 -17.95
C SER A 255 7.31 8.56 -18.26
N ARG A 256 7.61 9.73 -18.84
CA ARG A 256 6.59 10.67 -19.30
C ARG A 256 5.98 10.18 -20.60
N CYS A 257 4.67 10.01 -20.64
CA CYS A 257 3.91 9.60 -21.84
C CYS A 257 3.08 10.77 -22.40
N SER A 258 2.56 10.61 -23.61
CA SER A 258 1.50 11.47 -24.14
C SER A 258 0.51 10.69 -25.02
N GLY A 259 -0.73 11.19 -25.13
CA GLY A 259 -1.74 10.62 -26.02
C GLY A 259 -1.97 9.12 -25.78
N THR A 260 -1.91 8.33 -26.85
CA THR A 260 -2.13 6.88 -26.82
C THR A 260 -1.22 6.14 -25.84
N GLU A 261 0.03 6.60 -25.65
CA GLU A 261 0.95 5.96 -24.69
C GLU A 261 0.49 6.11 -23.23
N CYS A 262 -0.33 7.11 -22.92
CA CYS A 262 -0.98 7.26 -21.61
C CYS A 262 -2.39 6.62 -21.57
N GLY A 263 -2.79 5.89 -22.61
CA GLY A 263 -4.12 5.28 -22.69
C GLY A 263 -5.27 6.26 -22.96
N THR A 264 -5.02 7.46 -23.50
CA THR A 264 -6.09 8.47 -23.67
C THR A 264 -7.11 8.11 -24.75
N SER A 265 -6.70 7.38 -25.78
CA SER A 265 -7.57 6.93 -26.88
C SER A 265 -8.16 5.54 -26.63
N ASP A 266 -7.40 4.71 -25.93
CA ASP A 266 -7.74 3.32 -25.58
C ASP A 266 -6.94 2.98 -24.32
N ARG A 267 -7.64 2.58 -23.25
CA ARG A 267 -7.04 2.19 -21.97
C ARG A 267 -5.92 1.17 -22.16
N TYR A 268 -6.09 0.22 -23.08
CA TYR A 268 -5.15 -0.89 -23.28
C TYR A 268 -4.03 -0.59 -24.27
N ALA A 269 -4.03 0.58 -24.90
CA ALA A 269 -2.93 1.04 -25.74
C ALA A 269 -1.82 1.75 -24.92
N THR A 270 -2.04 1.96 -23.62
CA THR A 270 -1.05 2.53 -22.70
C THR A 270 0.21 1.67 -22.61
N VAL A 271 1.33 2.26 -22.21
CA VAL A 271 2.61 1.56 -22.04
C VAL A 271 2.63 0.64 -20.81
N CYS A 272 1.70 0.86 -19.88
CA CYS A 272 1.52 0.07 -18.66
C CYS A 272 0.35 -0.91 -18.77
N ASP A 273 0.25 -1.82 -17.81
CA ASP A 273 -0.95 -2.60 -17.57
C ASP A 273 -1.85 -1.84 -16.57
N PRO A 274 -2.97 -1.25 -17.03
CA PRO A 274 -3.82 -0.43 -16.18
C PRO A 274 -4.79 -1.27 -15.32
N ASP A 275 -4.91 -2.57 -15.57
CA ASP A 275 -5.86 -3.43 -14.85
C ASP A 275 -5.15 -4.37 -13.88
N GLY A 276 -3.91 -4.77 -14.19
CA GLY A 276 -3.12 -5.63 -13.33
C GLY A 276 -3.57 -7.09 -13.34
N CYS A 277 -2.94 -7.91 -12.51
CA CYS A 277 -3.40 -9.27 -12.19
C CYS A 277 -3.90 -9.34 -10.75
N ASP A 278 -5.16 -8.98 -10.52
CA ASP A 278 -5.69 -8.77 -9.17
C ASP A 278 -6.05 -10.07 -8.46
N PHE A 279 -5.92 -10.06 -7.13
CA PHE A 279 -6.56 -11.03 -6.25
C PHE A 279 -7.38 -10.30 -5.19
N ASN A 280 -8.69 -10.27 -5.40
CA ASN A 280 -9.70 -9.87 -4.40
C ASN A 280 -10.49 -11.11 -3.99
N SER A 281 -10.45 -11.49 -2.70
CA SER A 281 -11.11 -12.70 -2.19
C SER A 281 -12.59 -12.80 -2.55
N PHE A 282 -13.33 -11.69 -2.50
CA PHE A 282 -14.74 -11.64 -2.85
C PHE A 282 -14.93 -11.87 -4.36
N ARG A 283 -14.15 -11.19 -5.19
CA ARG A 283 -14.16 -11.35 -6.66
C ARG A 283 -13.78 -12.77 -7.08
N MET A 284 -12.90 -13.41 -6.31
CA MET A 284 -12.49 -14.80 -6.49
C MET A 284 -13.45 -15.81 -5.87
N GLY A 285 -14.64 -15.40 -5.43
CA GLY A 285 -15.74 -16.30 -5.06
C GLY A 285 -15.80 -16.70 -3.58
N ASP A 286 -14.91 -16.18 -2.72
CA ASP A 286 -15.02 -16.33 -1.27
C ASP A 286 -15.52 -15.03 -0.61
N GLN A 287 -16.84 -14.87 -0.64
CA GLN A 287 -17.52 -13.71 -0.08
C GLN A 287 -17.50 -13.68 1.46
N SER A 288 -17.06 -14.75 2.12
CA SER A 288 -17.06 -14.89 3.59
C SER A 288 -15.71 -14.57 4.24
N TYR A 289 -14.69 -14.32 3.43
CA TYR A 289 -13.32 -14.23 3.91
C TYR A 289 -12.98 -12.88 4.54
N TYR A 290 -13.20 -11.78 3.82
CA TYR A 290 -12.79 -10.43 4.24
C TYR A 290 -13.99 -9.49 4.39
N GLY A 291 -14.05 -8.77 5.51
CA GLY A 291 -15.06 -7.74 5.82
C GLY A 291 -15.50 -7.75 7.28
N PRO A 292 -16.50 -6.93 7.69
CA PRO A 292 -16.84 -6.78 9.09
C PRO A 292 -17.42 -8.08 9.66
N GLY A 293 -16.80 -8.63 10.70
CA GLY A 293 -17.21 -9.89 11.33
C GLY A 293 -16.95 -11.16 10.51
N LYS A 294 -16.16 -11.09 9.44
CA LYS A 294 -15.76 -12.23 8.59
C LYS A 294 -14.49 -12.92 9.10
N THR A 295 -13.92 -13.84 8.31
CA THR A 295 -12.68 -14.57 8.68
C THR A 295 -11.54 -13.62 9.02
N ILE A 296 -11.32 -12.62 8.18
CA ILE A 296 -10.54 -11.42 8.47
C ILE A 296 -11.54 -10.32 8.79
N ASP A 297 -11.66 -10.03 10.08
CA ASP A 297 -12.64 -9.09 10.62
C ASP A 297 -12.13 -7.65 10.49
N THR A 298 -12.65 -6.91 9.52
CA THR A 298 -12.20 -5.53 9.23
C THR A 298 -12.71 -4.49 10.21
N SER A 299 -13.57 -4.87 11.16
CA SER A 299 -14.02 -3.95 12.22
C SER A 299 -12.91 -3.65 13.24
N ARG A 300 -11.75 -4.30 13.12
CA ARG A 300 -10.60 -4.20 14.02
C ARG A 300 -9.30 -4.30 13.23
N LYS A 301 -8.22 -3.82 13.82
CA LYS A 301 -6.86 -3.95 13.26
C LYS A 301 -6.46 -5.41 12.99
N PHE A 302 -5.73 -5.63 11.90
CA PHE A 302 -5.08 -6.90 11.57
C PHE A 302 -3.73 -6.66 10.88
N THR A 303 -2.91 -7.70 10.77
CA THR A 303 -1.64 -7.69 10.03
C THR A 303 -1.85 -8.28 8.64
N VAL A 304 -1.27 -7.63 7.64
CA VAL A 304 -1.15 -8.09 6.25
C VAL A 304 0.31 -8.44 5.99
N VAL A 305 0.55 -9.64 5.47
CA VAL A 305 1.86 -10.15 5.09
C VAL A 305 1.84 -10.50 3.61
N THR A 306 2.82 -10.01 2.86
CA THR A 306 2.97 -10.30 1.43
C THR A 306 4.36 -10.82 1.13
N GLN A 307 4.46 -11.96 0.46
CA GLN A 307 5.72 -12.62 0.12
C GLN A 307 5.94 -12.61 -1.39
N PHE A 308 7.15 -12.26 -1.81
CA PHE A 308 7.51 -12.16 -3.23
C PHE A 308 8.48 -13.28 -3.59
N ILE A 309 7.93 -14.43 -3.95
CA ILE A 309 8.69 -15.66 -4.16
C ILE A 309 9.36 -15.64 -5.53
N THR A 310 10.61 -16.08 -5.56
CA THR A 310 11.37 -16.24 -6.81
C THR A 310 11.52 -17.71 -7.18
N ASP A 311 11.67 -17.97 -8.48
CA ASP A 311 11.80 -19.31 -9.08
C ASP A 311 12.94 -20.16 -8.50
N ASN A 312 13.95 -19.53 -7.93
CA ASN A 312 15.12 -20.17 -7.35
C ASN A 312 15.33 -19.84 -5.86
N ASN A 313 14.34 -19.23 -5.20
CA ASN A 313 14.39 -18.84 -3.79
C ASN A 313 15.60 -17.95 -3.43
N SER A 314 15.97 -17.04 -4.35
CA SER A 314 17.07 -16.09 -4.21
C SER A 314 16.65 -14.69 -4.68
N THR A 315 17.23 -13.65 -4.10
CA THR A 315 16.99 -12.24 -4.50
C THR A 315 17.42 -11.93 -5.93
N SER A 316 18.08 -12.86 -6.62
CA SER A 316 18.50 -12.77 -8.02
C SER A 316 17.63 -13.59 -8.98
N GLY A 317 16.62 -14.32 -8.48
CA GLY A 317 15.70 -15.10 -9.31
C GLY A 317 14.62 -14.27 -9.97
N THR A 318 13.83 -14.93 -10.82
CA THR A 318 12.66 -14.31 -11.44
C THR A 318 11.48 -14.42 -10.48
N LEU A 319 10.70 -13.35 -10.30
CA LEU A 319 9.47 -13.40 -9.52
C LEU A 319 8.52 -14.45 -10.13
N SER A 320 8.10 -15.41 -9.32
CA SER A 320 7.25 -16.54 -9.74
C SER A 320 5.89 -16.55 -9.07
N GLU A 321 5.78 -15.99 -7.85
CA GLU A 321 4.56 -16.05 -7.06
C GLU A 321 4.50 -14.90 -6.04
N ILE A 322 3.32 -14.30 -5.88
CA ILE A 322 3.03 -13.34 -4.80
C ILE A 322 2.02 -13.99 -3.86
N ARG A 323 2.43 -14.25 -2.61
CA ARG A 323 1.57 -14.87 -1.59
C ARG A 323 1.06 -13.85 -0.58
N ARG A 324 -0.12 -14.16 -0.01
CA ARG A 324 -0.79 -13.36 1.00
C ARG A 324 -1.06 -14.17 2.27
N ILE A 325 -0.76 -13.58 3.42
CA ILE A 325 -1.07 -14.12 4.74
C ILE A 325 -1.65 -12.99 5.59
N TYR A 326 -2.56 -13.32 6.50
CA TYR A 326 -3.09 -12.37 7.48
C TYR A 326 -2.80 -12.87 8.90
N VAL A 327 -2.59 -11.94 9.83
CA VAL A 327 -2.55 -12.26 11.27
C VAL A 327 -3.56 -11.39 12.00
N GLN A 328 -4.50 -12.02 12.70
CA GLN A 328 -5.48 -11.31 13.52
C GLN A 328 -5.66 -12.05 14.84
N ASP A 329 -5.67 -11.30 15.95
CA ASP A 329 -5.77 -11.85 17.31
C ASP A 329 -4.74 -12.99 17.58
N GLY A 330 -3.52 -12.83 17.05
CA GLY A 330 -2.43 -13.82 17.18
C GLY A 330 -2.58 -15.09 16.34
N LYS A 331 -3.63 -15.20 15.52
CA LYS A 331 -3.87 -16.34 14.63
C LYS A 331 -3.44 -16.02 13.22
N VAL A 332 -2.75 -16.97 12.59
CA VAL A 332 -2.32 -16.88 11.19
C VAL A 332 -3.41 -17.48 10.30
N PHE A 333 -3.85 -16.69 9.32
CA PHE A 333 -4.79 -17.08 8.28
C PHE A 333 -4.06 -17.06 6.93
N GLN A 334 -4.05 -18.19 6.24
CA GLN A 334 -3.65 -18.23 4.83
C GLN A 334 -4.72 -17.52 3.99
N ASN A 335 -4.33 -16.96 2.84
CA ASN A 335 -5.26 -16.31 1.92
C ASN A 335 -6.46 -17.20 1.58
N SER A 336 -7.58 -16.59 1.19
CA SER A 336 -8.71 -17.33 0.64
C SER A 336 -8.30 -18.09 -0.62
N LYS A 337 -9.03 -19.15 -0.95
CA LYS A 337 -8.88 -19.85 -2.22
C LYS A 337 -9.88 -19.36 -3.24
N VAL A 338 -9.49 -19.39 -4.51
CA VAL A 338 -10.40 -19.21 -5.63
C VAL A 338 -11.53 -20.24 -5.55
N ASN A 339 -12.75 -19.75 -5.70
CA ASN A 339 -14.00 -20.50 -5.76
C ASN A 339 -14.84 -20.02 -6.95
N VAL A 340 -14.22 -20.01 -8.13
CA VAL A 340 -14.84 -19.63 -9.41
C VAL A 340 -14.88 -20.86 -10.32
N ALA A 341 -16.05 -21.15 -10.90
CA ALA A 341 -16.18 -22.23 -11.87
C ALA A 341 -15.26 -22.01 -13.08
N GLY A 342 -14.47 -23.02 -13.44
CA GLY A 342 -13.50 -22.95 -14.54
C GLY A 342 -12.09 -22.53 -14.11
N MET A 343 -11.84 -22.34 -12.81
CA MET A 343 -10.52 -22.06 -12.25
C MET A 343 -10.13 -23.11 -11.21
N ASP A 344 -8.82 -23.38 -11.10
CA ASP A 344 -8.28 -24.14 -9.97
C ASP A 344 -8.32 -23.31 -8.67
N ALA A 345 -8.20 -23.99 -7.52
CA ALA A 345 -8.28 -23.37 -6.20
C ALA A 345 -6.98 -22.67 -5.77
N TYR A 346 -6.52 -21.70 -6.57
CA TYR A 346 -5.36 -20.84 -6.27
C TYR A 346 -5.59 -20.03 -4.99
N ASP A 347 -4.53 -19.72 -4.25
CA ASP A 347 -4.52 -18.79 -3.12
C ASP A 347 -3.42 -17.70 -3.22
N SER A 348 -2.78 -17.61 -4.38
CA SER A 348 -1.68 -16.70 -4.67
C SER A 348 -1.70 -16.26 -6.14
N ILE A 349 -0.99 -15.17 -6.43
CA ILE A 349 -0.82 -14.68 -7.80
C ILE A 349 0.37 -15.39 -8.43
N THR A 350 0.10 -16.11 -9.53
CA THR A 350 1.08 -16.80 -10.39
C THR A 350 0.75 -16.51 -11.86
N ALA A 351 1.66 -16.79 -12.79
CA ALA A 351 1.38 -16.62 -14.21
C ALA A 351 0.15 -17.43 -14.69
N ASP A 352 0.01 -18.66 -14.18
CA ASP A 352 -1.13 -19.55 -14.50
C ASP A 352 -2.44 -19.03 -13.92
N TYR A 353 -2.42 -18.51 -12.68
CA TYR A 353 -3.55 -17.81 -12.08
C TYR A 353 -3.99 -16.63 -12.95
N CYS A 354 -3.06 -15.73 -13.32
CA CYS A 354 -3.37 -14.51 -14.07
C CYS A 354 -4.03 -14.82 -15.42
N SER A 355 -3.38 -15.69 -16.22
CA SER A 355 -3.90 -16.05 -17.54
C SER A 355 -5.26 -16.75 -17.46
N THR A 356 -5.44 -17.64 -16.48
CA THR A 356 -6.72 -18.33 -16.26
C THR A 356 -7.81 -17.37 -15.80
N GLN A 357 -7.51 -16.49 -14.83
CA GLN A 357 -8.41 -15.46 -14.31
C GLN A 357 -8.92 -14.56 -15.44
N LYS A 358 -8.00 -13.99 -16.23
CA LYS A 358 -8.35 -13.08 -17.33
C LYS A 358 -9.22 -13.79 -18.37
N SER A 359 -8.87 -15.03 -18.73
CA SER A 359 -9.67 -15.82 -19.66
C SER A 359 -11.07 -16.16 -19.14
N VAL A 360 -11.23 -16.52 -17.86
CA VAL A 360 -12.52 -16.90 -17.28
C VAL A 360 -13.44 -15.69 -17.09
N PHE A 361 -12.88 -14.55 -16.71
CA PHE A 361 -13.66 -13.31 -16.57
C PHE A 361 -13.93 -12.61 -17.91
N GLY A 362 -13.19 -12.99 -18.96
CA GLY A 362 -13.28 -12.33 -20.27
C GLY A 362 -12.60 -10.96 -20.29
N ASP A 363 -11.64 -10.75 -19.40
CA ASP A 363 -10.85 -9.53 -19.31
C ASP A 363 -9.69 -9.58 -20.32
N THR A 364 -9.21 -8.41 -20.76
CA THR A 364 -8.02 -8.35 -21.62
C THR A 364 -6.78 -8.64 -20.77
N ASP A 365 -5.95 -9.60 -21.21
CA ASP A 365 -4.70 -9.94 -20.51
C ASP A 365 -3.56 -8.95 -20.82
N GLN A 366 -3.73 -7.69 -20.41
CA GLN A 366 -2.64 -6.72 -20.50
C GLN A 366 -1.46 -7.08 -19.61
N PHE A 367 -1.69 -7.66 -18.44
CA PHE A 367 -0.64 -8.18 -17.56
C PHE A 367 0.35 -9.07 -18.30
N GLY A 368 -0.14 -10.11 -18.99
CA GLY A 368 0.66 -10.99 -19.82
C GLY A 368 1.34 -10.25 -20.97
N ASN A 369 0.63 -9.35 -21.66
CA ASN A 369 1.16 -8.55 -22.76
C ASN A 369 2.30 -7.60 -22.34
N LYS A 370 2.33 -7.18 -21.08
CA LYS A 370 3.37 -6.32 -20.49
C LYS A 370 4.50 -7.10 -19.80
N GLY A 371 4.53 -8.42 -19.98
CA GLY A 371 5.61 -9.29 -19.48
C GLY A 371 5.35 -9.89 -18.09
N GLY A 372 4.15 -9.69 -17.55
CA GLY A 372 3.64 -10.33 -16.34
C GLY A 372 4.57 -10.24 -15.14
N LEU A 373 4.64 -11.34 -14.36
CA LEU A 373 5.46 -11.41 -13.14
C LEU A 373 6.96 -11.22 -13.41
N ALA A 374 7.47 -11.61 -14.59
CA ALA A 374 8.88 -11.39 -14.91
C ALA A 374 9.22 -9.90 -15.05
N ALA A 375 8.36 -9.13 -15.73
CA ALA A 375 8.52 -7.67 -15.84
C ALA A 375 8.34 -6.99 -14.48
N MET A 376 7.32 -7.37 -13.72
CA MET A 376 7.10 -6.87 -12.36
C MET A 376 8.32 -7.16 -11.46
N GLY A 377 8.82 -8.40 -11.50
CA GLY A 377 10.00 -8.82 -10.75
C GLY A 377 11.26 -8.02 -11.12
N ALA A 378 11.42 -7.66 -12.40
CA ALA A 378 12.53 -6.82 -12.83
C ALA A 378 12.47 -5.41 -12.19
N SER A 379 11.27 -4.82 -12.06
CA SER A 379 11.07 -3.56 -11.32
C SER A 379 11.38 -3.74 -9.83
N MET A 380 10.82 -4.77 -9.19
CA MET A 380 11.10 -5.11 -7.78
C MET A 380 12.59 -5.29 -7.48
N GLY A 381 13.36 -5.83 -8.43
CA GLY A 381 14.81 -6.02 -8.30
C GLY A 381 15.63 -4.73 -8.44
N ARG A 382 15.16 -3.77 -9.24
CA ARG A 382 15.75 -2.42 -9.34
C ARG A 382 15.48 -1.62 -8.07
N GLY A 383 14.27 -1.76 -7.54
CA GLY A 383 13.83 -1.22 -6.27
C GLY A 383 12.71 -0.20 -6.45
N MET A 384 11.81 -0.14 -5.47
CA MET A 384 10.58 0.65 -5.54
C MET A 384 10.38 1.47 -4.26
N VAL A 385 9.66 2.59 -4.39
CA VAL A 385 9.30 3.49 -3.29
C VAL A 385 7.97 3.05 -2.68
N LEU A 386 7.92 2.97 -1.35
CA LEU A 386 6.68 2.71 -0.62
C LEU A 386 5.78 3.94 -0.63
N VAL A 387 4.53 3.75 -1.03
CA VAL A 387 3.47 4.76 -1.07
C VAL A 387 2.34 4.35 -0.12
N LEU A 388 1.81 5.32 0.63
CA LEU A 388 0.62 5.15 1.48
C LEU A 388 -0.37 6.26 1.18
N SER A 389 -1.64 5.93 0.96
CA SER A 389 -2.65 6.92 0.58
C SER A 389 -4.04 6.62 1.15
N VAL A 390 -4.89 7.64 1.10
CA VAL A 390 -6.34 7.51 1.25
C VAL A 390 -7.01 8.38 0.20
N TRP A 391 -7.95 7.81 -0.55
CA TRP A 391 -8.59 8.48 -1.68
C TRP A 391 -9.99 7.92 -1.98
N ASP A 392 -10.78 8.71 -2.68
CA ASP A 392 -12.02 8.35 -3.35
C ASP A 392 -11.85 8.49 -4.87
N ASP A 393 -12.73 7.86 -5.65
CA ASP A 393 -12.51 7.65 -7.07
C ASP A 393 -13.49 8.46 -7.94
N HIS A 394 -12.97 9.50 -8.58
CA HIS A 394 -13.72 10.37 -9.48
C HIS A 394 -14.00 9.76 -10.87
N GLU A 395 -13.43 8.59 -11.20
CA GLU A 395 -13.62 7.92 -12.50
C GLU A 395 -14.65 6.79 -12.41
N ALA A 396 -14.57 5.95 -11.37
CA ALA A 396 -15.37 4.74 -11.24
C ALA A 396 -15.97 4.52 -9.84
N ASN A 397 -15.95 5.54 -8.96
CA ASN A 397 -16.58 5.53 -7.64
C ASN A 397 -16.14 4.35 -6.74
N MET A 398 -14.94 3.78 -6.96
CA MET A 398 -14.39 2.63 -6.25
C MET A 398 -15.14 1.31 -6.48
N LEU A 399 -16.10 1.30 -7.41
CA LEU A 399 -16.96 0.13 -7.67
C LEU A 399 -16.18 -1.07 -8.18
N TRP A 400 -15.04 -0.82 -8.82
CA TRP A 400 -14.13 -1.86 -9.28
C TRP A 400 -13.54 -2.68 -8.12
N LEU A 401 -13.44 -2.10 -6.91
CA LEU A 401 -12.93 -2.73 -5.70
C LEU A 401 -14.03 -3.37 -4.85
N ASP A 402 -15.16 -2.68 -4.64
CA ASP A 402 -16.10 -3.01 -3.54
C ASP A 402 -17.57 -3.25 -3.95
N SER A 403 -17.89 -3.19 -5.24
CA SER A 403 -19.26 -3.33 -5.76
C SER A 403 -19.34 -4.28 -6.97
N ASP A 404 -20.42 -4.22 -7.74
CA ASP A 404 -20.56 -4.87 -9.04
C ASP A 404 -20.04 -3.94 -10.14
N TYR A 405 -19.04 -4.39 -10.90
CA TYR A 405 -18.45 -3.58 -11.97
C TYR A 405 -18.10 -4.42 -13.21
N PRO A 406 -18.32 -3.90 -14.44
CA PRO A 406 -19.10 -2.71 -14.75
C PRO A 406 -20.56 -2.83 -14.29
N THR A 407 -21.18 -1.72 -13.87
CA THR A 407 -22.53 -1.70 -13.27
C THR A 407 -23.65 -2.18 -14.19
N THR A 408 -23.39 -2.25 -15.50
CA THR A 408 -24.33 -2.76 -16.51
C THR A 408 -24.26 -4.27 -16.71
N SER A 409 -23.31 -4.95 -16.06
CA SER A 409 -23.12 -6.39 -16.17
C SER A 409 -23.95 -7.15 -15.14
N ASP A 410 -24.29 -8.40 -15.46
CA ASP A 410 -24.95 -9.31 -14.53
C ASP A 410 -23.97 -9.72 -13.40
N ALA A 411 -24.31 -9.37 -12.16
CA ALA A 411 -23.50 -9.64 -10.96
C ALA A 411 -23.22 -11.14 -10.73
N THR A 412 -24.01 -12.04 -11.32
CA THR A 412 -23.78 -13.49 -11.22
C THR A 412 -22.65 -13.99 -12.12
N LYS A 413 -22.18 -13.18 -13.09
CA LYS A 413 -21.06 -13.56 -13.94
C LYS A 413 -19.74 -13.50 -13.16
N PRO A 414 -18.85 -14.50 -13.33
CA PRO A 414 -17.51 -14.48 -12.76
C PRO A 414 -16.79 -13.16 -13.01
N GLY A 415 -16.19 -12.60 -11.96
CA GLY A 415 -15.41 -11.37 -12.03
C GLY A 415 -16.22 -10.08 -11.93
N ILE A 416 -17.55 -10.10 -11.95
CA ILE A 416 -18.38 -8.88 -11.87
C ILE A 416 -18.59 -8.38 -10.45
N ALA A 417 -18.88 -9.24 -9.48
CA ALA A 417 -19.07 -8.83 -8.09
C ALA A 417 -17.73 -8.80 -7.33
N ARG A 418 -17.38 -7.66 -6.71
CA ARG A 418 -16.10 -7.45 -6.00
C ARG A 418 -16.27 -7.07 -4.53
N GLY A 419 -17.50 -6.79 -4.11
CA GLY A 419 -17.86 -6.55 -2.72
C GLY A 419 -19.37 -6.40 -2.57
N THR A 420 -19.80 -5.90 -1.41
CA THR A 420 -21.23 -5.77 -1.08
C THR A 420 -21.76 -4.35 -1.18
N CYS A 421 -20.95 -3.40 -1.66
CA CYS A 421 -21.37 -2.02 -1.82
C CYS A 421 -22.38 -1.88 -2.96
N ALA A 422 -23.33 -0.96 -2.82
CA ALA A 422 -24.31 -0.69 -3.87
C ALA A 422 -23.65 -0.02 -5.08
N THR A 423 -24.19 -0.25 -6.28
CA THR A 423 -23.63 0.29 -7.54
C THR A 423 -23.81 1.81 -7.69
N ASP A 424 -24.60 2.44 -6.83
CA ASP A 424 -24.75 3.89 -6.71
C ASP A 424 -23.95 4.49 -5.53
N SER A 425 -23.13 3.68 -4.85
CA SER A 425 -22.24 4.14 -3.80
C SER A 425 -20.97 4.81 -4.34
N GLY A 426 -20.17 5.38 -3.44
CA GLY A 426 -18.80 5.82 -3.72
C GLY A 426 -18.64 7.08 -4.57
N LYS A 427 -19.74 7.76 -4.93
CA LYS A 427 -19.67 9.06 -5.59
C LYS A 427 -18.91 10.06 -4.70
N PRO A 428 -17.85 10.73 -5.19
CA PRO A 428 -16.99 11.62 -4.40
C PRO A 428 -17.75 12.63 -3.53
N THR A 429 -18.68 13.39 -4.15
CA THR A 429 -19.50 14.37 -3.42
C THR A 429 -20.24 13.81 -2.21
N ASP A 430 -20.67 12.55 -2.31
CA ASP A 430 -21.47 11.89 -1.30
C ASP A 430 -20.56 11.32 -0.22
N VAL A 431 -19.41 10.73 -0.57
CA VAL A 431 -18.45 10.18 0.40
C VAL A 431 -17.70 11.28 1.15
N GLU A 432 -17.27 12.35 0.48
CA GLU A 432 -16.63 13.52 1.10
C GLU A 432 -17.54 14.16 2.16
N THR A 433 -18.85 14.22 1.90
CA THR A 433 -19.82 14.80 2.84
C THR A 433 -20.18 13.83 3.96
N ASN A 434 -20.56 12.61 3.62
CA ASN A 434 -21.14 11.67 4.59
C ASN A 434 -20.08 10.95 5.42
N ASN A 435 -18.85 10.85 4.91
CA ASN A 435 -17.76 10.10 5.52
C ASN A 435 -16.51 10.97 5.74
N ALA A 436 -16.66 12.29 5.91
CA ALA A 436 -15.56 13.22 6.11
C ALA A 436 -14.55 12.79 7.21
N SER A 437 -15.06 12.16 8.28
CA SER A 437 -14.25 11.66 9.40
C SER A 437 -13.56 10.32 9.14
N ALA A 438 -13.72 9.72 7.96
CA ALA A 438 -13.08 8.46 7.60
C ALA A 438 -11.55 8.59 7.68
N SER A 439 -10.90 7.48 8.00
CA SER A 439 -9.44 7.43 8.09
C SER A 439 -8.93 6.00 7.99
N VAL A 440 -7.67 5.87 7.60
CA VAL A 440 -6.90 4.63 7.65
C VAL A 440 -5.68 4.83 8.51
N THR A 441 -5.30 3.80 9.26
CA THR A 441 -4.04 3.76 10.01
C THR A 441 -3.19 2.59 9.55
N PHE A 442 -2.02 2.90 8.99
CA PHE A 442 -0.98 1.93 8.69
C PHE A 442 0.07 1.95 9.79
N SER A 443 0.50 0.80 10.28
CA SER A 443 1.46 0.73 11.38
C SER A 443 2.33 -0.50 11.33
N ASN A 444 3.39 -0.51 12.13
CA ASN A 444 4.18 -1.72 12.37
C ASN A 444 4.73 -2.36 11.08
N ILE A 445 5.22 -1.50 10.19
CA ILE A 445 5.84 -1.89 8.93
C ILE A 445 7.10 -2.70 9.23
N ARG A 446 7.19 -3.88 8.61
CA ARG A 446 8.29 -4.84 8.73
C ARG A 446 8.67 -5.34 7.34
N PHE A 447 9.97 -5.43 7.08
CA PHE A 447 10.48 -5.90 5.78
C PHE A 447 11.72 -6.77 5.96
N GLY A 448 11.76 -7.93 5.33
CA GLY A 448 12.90 -8.84 5.49
C GLY A 448 12.77 -10.18 4.78
N ASP A 449 13.56 -11.15 5.23
CA ASP A 449 13.52 -12.52 4.71
C ASP A 449 12.11 -13.13 4.84
N ILE A 450 11.75 -14.01 3.90
CA ILE A 450 10.47 -14.72 3.93
C ILE A 450 10.29 -15.47 5.26
N GLY A 451 9.14 -15.24 5.92
CA GLY A 451 8.82 -15.82 7.22
C GLY A 451 9.44 -15.12 8.43
N SER A 452 10.15 -14.00 8.25
CA SER A 452 10.80 -13.27 9.34
C SER A 452 9.95 -12.19 10.00
N THR A 453 8.84 -11.79 9.39
CA THR A 453 8.13 -10.56 9.80
C THR A 453 6.85 -10.81 10.60
N TYR A 454 6.44 -12.06 10.81
CA TYR A 454 5.22 -12.38 11.55
C TYR A 454 5.37 -13.64 12.43
N THR A 455 4.53 -13.72 13.46
CA THR A 455 4.40 -14.88 14.34
C THR A 455 2.92 -15.14 14.61
N GLY A 456 2.53 -16.39 14.83
CA GLY A 456 1.20 -16.71 15.33
C GLY A 456 0.90 -18.20 15.22
N THR A 457 -0.22 -18.62 15.80
CA THR A 457 -0.70 -20.00 15.70
C THR A 457 -1.55 -20.17 14.44
N SER A 458 -1.30 -21.21 13.65
CA SER A 458 -2.12 -21.52 12.47
C SER A 458 -3.58 -21.68 12.86
N ALA A 459 -4.47 -20.92 12.21
CA ALA A 459 -5.91 -21.10 12.39
C ALA A 459 -6.34 -22.45 11.78
N SER A 460 -6.80 -23.38 12.61
CA SER A 460 -7.46 -24.60 12.13
C SER A 460 -8.87 -24.27 11.68
N THR A 461 -9.12 -24.27 10.38
CA THR A 461 -10.48 -24.22 9.81
C THR A 461 -11.18 -25.54 10.15
N SER A 462 -11.96 -25.56 11.23
CA SER A 462 -12.83 -26.69 11.55
C SER A 462 -14.03 -26.67 10.60
N THR A 463 -13.92 -27.33 9.45
CA THR A 463 -15.10 -27.74 8.68
C THR A 463 -15.82 -28.85 9.45
N GLY A 464 -16.90 -28.48 10.13
CA GLY A 464 -17.80 -29.41 10.78
C GLY A 464 -18.52 -30.28 9.75
N GLY A 465 -18.22 -31.57 9.76
CA GLY A 465 -18.93 -32.60 9.01
C GLY A 465 -19.00 -33.88 9.84
N SER A 466 -20.11 -34.06 10.56
CA SER A 466 -20.43 -35.29 11.28
C SER A 466 -21.04 -36.30 10.31
N THR A 467 -20.51 -37.52 10.27
CA THR A 467 -21.30 -38.77 10.31
C THR A 467 -20.35 -39.94 10.50
N GLY A 468 -20.61 -40.75 11.53
CA GLY A 468 -19.74 -41.84 11.93
C GLY A 468 -19.90 -43.09 11.09
N THR A 469 -19.01 -44.06 11.31
CA THR A 469 -19.32 -45.49 11.33
C THR A 469 -18.26 -46.21 12.14
N SER A 470 -18.74 -46.96 13.14
CA SER A 470 -17.97 -47.88 13.97
C SER A 470 -17.54 -49.09 13.15
N THR A 471 -16.27 -49.50 13.26
CA THR A 471 -15.87 -50.86 12.85
C THR A 471 -14.77 -51.37 13.76
N THR A 472 -15.14 -52.38 14.54
CA THR A 472 -14.27 -53.24 15.35
C THR A 472 -13.47 -54.18 14.45
N THR A 473 -12.13 -54.26 14.61
CA THR A 473 -11.39 -55.51 14.40
C THR A 473 -10.09 -55.51 15.20
N SER A 474 -9.74 -56.67 15.73
CA SER A 474 -8.73 -56.94 16.74
C SER A 474 -7.34 -57.30 16.18
N THR A 475 -6.37 -57.19 17.09
CA THR A 475 -5.15 -58.02 17.25
C THR A 475 -3.97 -57.84 16.29
N GLY A 476 -2.82 -57.55 16.91
CA GLY A 476 -1.49 -57.64 16.30
C GLY A 476 -0.38 -57.18 17.27
N THR A 477 -0.22 -57.88 18.40
CA THR A 477 0.89 -57.63 19.33
C THR A 477 2.22 -58.04 18.69
N THR A 478 3.12 -57.09 18.46
CA THR A 478 4.54 -57.39 18.19
C THR A 478 5.43 -56.49 19.03
N THR A 479 6.16 -57.12 19.93
CA THR A 479 7.13 -56.51 20.85
C THR A 479 8.42 -56.23 20.09
N THR A 480 8.85 -54.96 19.99
CA THR A 480 10.23 -54.61 19.67
C THR A 480 10.71 -53.47 20.56
N THR A 481 11.82 -53.75 21.23
CA THR A 481 12.52 -52.91 22.19
C THR A 481 13.33 -51.84 21.43
N SER A 482 13.12 -50.56 21.74
CA SER A 482 14.06 -49.51 21.35
C SER A 482 14.25 -48.51 22.50
N THR A 483 15.52 -48.19 22.72
CA THR A 483 16.11 -47.37 23.77
C THR A 483 15.58 -45.93 23.75
N GLY A 484 14.90 -45.53 24.82
CA GLY A 484 14.40 -44.16 25.02
C GLY A 484 15.54 -43.20 25.35
N THR A 485 15.69 -42.15 24.55
CA THR A 485 16.48 -40.96 24.90
C THR A 485 15.49 -39.92 25.43
N THR A 486 15.63 -39.53 26.70
CA THR A 486 14.76 -38.56 27.38
C THR A 486 15.08 -37.13 26.92
N THR A 487 14.26 -36.58 26.04
CA THR A 487 14.14 -35.12 25.88
C THR A 487 13.16 -34.59 26.93
N THR A 488 13.68 -33.90 27.93
CA THR A 488 12.87 -33.16 28.92
C THR A 488 12.12 -32.02 28.23
N SER A 489 10.80 -32.05 28.30
CA SER A 489 9.94 -30.92 27.95
C SER A 489 10.36 -29.67 28.75
N ALA A 490 10.44 -28.52 28.09
CA ALA A 490 10.65 -27.24 28.76
C ALA A 490 9.56 -27.03 29.83
N SER A 491 9.95 -26.57 31.02
CA SER A 491 9.01 -26.30 32.12
C SER A 491 8.02 -25.22 31.69
N GLY A 492 6.72 -25.50 31.83
CA GLY A 492 5.68 -24.49 31.63
C GLY A 492 5.87 -23.27 32.53
N ALA A 493 5.33 -22.12 32.13
CA ALA A 493 5.41 -20.90 32.92
C ALA A 493 4.88 -21.15 34.35
N THR A 494 5.63 -20.73 35.37
CA THR A 494 5.26 -20.80 36.79
C THR A 494 4.88 -19.42 37.31
N GLN A 495 3.93 -19.36 38.23
CA GLN A 495 3.47 -18.13 38.87
C GLN A 495 4.31 -17.82 40.13
N THR A 496 4.60 -16.55 40.37
CA THR A 496 5.33 -16.10 41.56
C THR A 496 4.57 -16.38 42.84
N GLN A 497 5.27 -16.49 43.97
CA GLN A 497 4.62 -16.56 45.29
C GLN A 497 3.68 -15.36 45.46
N TYR A 498 2.47 -15.61 45.95
CA TYR A 498 1.33 -14.69 46.05
C TYR A 498 0.66 -14.29 44.73
N GLY A 499 1.10 -14.83 43.59
CA GLY A 499 0.44 -14.64 42.29
C GLY A 499 -0.82 -15.49 42.14
N GLN A 500 -1.75 -15.04 41.28
CA GLN A 500 -2.96 -15.81 40.95
C GLN A 500 -2.59 -17.04 40.11
N CYS A 501 -3.02 -18.21 40.54
CA CYS A 501 -2.72 -19.49 39.90
C CYS A 501 -3.97 -20.27 39.47
N GLY A 502 -5.16 -19.68 39.64
CA GLY A 502 -6.43 -20.31 39.30
C GLY A 502 -7.62 -19.41 39.60
N GLY A 503 -8.81 -19.92 39.31
CA GLY A 503 -10.10 -19.20 39.40
C GLY A 503 -10.83 -19.18 38.06
N GLN A 504 -12.15 -19.05 38.10
CA GLN A 504 -12.97 -18.91 36.89
C GLN A 504 -12.49 -17.72 36.04
N GLY A 505 -12.22 -17.97 34.76
CA GLY A 505 -11.70 -16.97 33.82
C GLY A 505 -10.19 -16.75 33.84
N TRP A 506 -9.43 -17.42 34.72
CA TRP A 506 -7.96 -17.32 34.74
C TRP A 506 -7.33 -18.06 33.56
N THR A 507 -6.49 -17.37 32.78
CA THR A 507 -5.77 -17.91 31.61
C THR A 507 -4.25 -17.94 31.78
N GLY A 508 -3.75 -17.52 32.95
CA GLY A 508 -2.31 -17.47 33.24
C GLY A 508 -1.74 -18.78 33.81
N PRO A 509 -0.47 -18.76 34.26
CA PRO A 509 0.20 -19.90 34.87
C PRO A 509 -0.60 -20.54 36.01
N THR A 510 -0.74 -21.86 36.01
CA THR A 510 -1.42 -22.63 37.08
C THR A 510 -0.45 -23.34 38.02
N ALA A 511 0.82 -23.49 37.61
CA ALA A 511 1.89 -24.00 38.46
C ALA A 511 2.54 -22.87 39.25
N CYS A 512 2.80 -23.07 40.54
CA CYS A 512 3.52 -22.10 41.37
C CYS A 512 5.04 -22.30 41.29
N VAL A 513 5.81 -21.26 41.60
CA VAL A 513 7.25 -21.38 41.85
C VAL A 513 7.53 -22.44 42.92
N ALA A 514 8.70 -23.09 42.82
CA ALA A 514 9.09 -24.15 43.74
C ALA A 514 9.04 -23.66 45.20
N GLY A 515 8.37 -24.41 46.07
CA GLY A 515 8.17 -24.07 47.48
C GLY A 515 6.81 -23.44 47.81
N SER A 516 5.96 -23.15 46.81
CA SER A 516 4.59 -22.67 47.01
C SER A 516 3.56 -23.61 46.39
N THR A 517 2.33 -23.58 46.90
CA THR A 517 1.22 -24.38 46.37
C THR A 517 0.06 -23.47 45.96
N CYS A 518 -0.64 -23.82 44.88
CA CYS A 518 -1.83 -23.08 44.46
C CYS A 518 -3.00 -23.39 45.38
N THR A 519 -3.35 -22.44 46.26
CA THR A 519 -4.43 -22.56 47.23
C THR A 519 -5.66 -21.82 46.75
N VAL A 520 -6.80 -22.51 46.67
CA VAL A 520 -8.09 -21.91 46.28
C VAL A 520 -8.58 -21.01 47.41
N LEU A 521 -8.83 -19.73 47.11
CA LEU A 521 -9.42 -18.78 48.07
C LEU A 521 -10.93 -18.60 47.83
N ASN A 522 -11.34 -18.58 46.56
CA ASN A 522 -12.75 -18.60 46.15
C ASN A 522 -12.87 -19.05 44.68
N ASP A 523 -14.11 -19.13 44.18
CA ASP A 523 -14.42 -19.60 42.81
C ASP A 523 -13.69 -18.83 41.70
N TYR A 524 -13.35 -17.57 41.92
CA TYR A 524 -12.72 -16.68 40.94
C TYR A 524 -11.22 -16.48 41.19
N TYR A 525 -10.68 -17.00 42.29
CA TYR A 525 -9.30 -16.70 42.69
C TYR A 525 -8.64 -17.82 43.50
N SER A 526 -7.53 -18.32 42.97
CA SER A 526 -6.57 -19.20 43.67
C SER A 526 -5.20 -18.52 43.67
N GLN A 527 -4.44 -18.67 44.75
CA GLN A 527 -3.17 -17.98 44.95
C GLN A 527 -2.03 -18.94 45.30
N CYS A 528 -0.83 -18.69 44.78
CA CYS A 528 0.37 -19.38 45.25
C CYS A 528 0.72 -18.94 46.67
N SER A 529 0.62 -19.82 47.66
CA SER A 529 0.97 -19.55 49.07
C SER A 529 2.06 -20.49 49.56
#